data_AF-A0A658BMX5-F1
#
_entry.id   AF-A0A658BMX5-F1
#
_cell.length_a   1.000
_cell.length_b   1.000
_cell.length_c   1.000
_cell.angle_alpha   90.00
_cell.angle_beta   90.00
_cell.angle_gamma   90.00
#
_symmetry.space_group_name_H-M   'P 1'
#
loop_
_entity.id
_entity.type
_entity.pdbx_description
1 polymer ?
#
loop_
_entity_poly.entity_id
_entity_poly.type
_entity_poly.pdbx_seq_one_letter_code
_entity_poly.pdbx_strand_id
1 'polypeptide(L)'
;RFRGHTDDPLSETGWKQMRAAVQGGSLWQTVVSSPLLRCAGFAAELAAGAGIPLETDERLREIGFGAWEGRSPEELMQDDPGCVDRLWRDPAGFTPPGGEGLAAFAARVAEGWNDLLLRHAGKHILVVAHGGVNRVILCQALQIPVHNMFCLDVPHAGRSRIRVLGSGAGTLTQLVFHGNPQA
;
A
#
# COMPACT_ATOMS: atom_id res chain seq x y z
N ARG A 1 -1.29 -10.19 13.81
CA ARG A 1 -2.04 -11.16 12.97
C ARG A 1 -1.85 -10.79 11.52
N PHE A 2 -1.73 -11.76 10.61
CA PHE A 2 -1.64 -11.48 9.18
C PHE A 2 -2.98 -10.98 8.66
N ARG A 3 -2.94 -9.90 7.88
CA ARG A 3 -4.11 -9.20 7.34
C ARG A 3 -3.84 -8.86 5.88
N GLY A 4 -4.39 -9.66 4.98
CA GLY A 4 -4.35 -9.41 3.55
C GLY A 4 -5.74 -9.04 3.08
N HIS A 5 -6.49 -10.06 2.69
CA HIS A 5 -7.86 -9.94 2.18
C HIS A 5 -8.93 -9.95 3.27
N THR A 6 -8.59 -10.24 4.53
CA THR A 6 -9.52 -10.02 5.64
C THR A 6 -9.92 -8.54 5.68
N ASP A 7 -11.21 -8.26 5.55
CA ASP A 7 -11.73 -6.91 5.32
C ASP A 7 -12.18 -6.23 6.63
N ASP A 8 -11.24 -6.05 7.55
CA ASP A 8 -11.51 -5.33 8.80
C ASP A 8 -11.57 -3.81 8.57
N PRO A 9 -12.45 -3.06 9.27
CA PRO A 9 -12.43 -1.61 9.29
C PRO A 9 -11.25 -1.07 10.11
N LEU A 10 -10.97 0.24 9.98
CA LEU A 10 -10.03 0.93 10.86
C LEU A 10 -10.50 0.89 12.31
N SER A 11 -9.55 0.71 13.23
CA SER A 11 -9.77 0.96 14.66
C SER A 11 -9.88 2.46 14.93
N GLU A 12 -10.38 2.84 16.12
CA GLU A 12 -10.43 4.25 16.52
C GLU A 12 -9.03 4.91 16.50
N THR A 13 -8.00 4.20 16.94
CA THR A 13 -6.61 4.64 16.83
C THR A 13 -6.18 4.82 15.37
N GLY A 14 -6.53 3.86 14.50
CA GLY A 14 -6.24 3.96 13.07
C GLY A 14 -6.88 5.18 12.42
N TRP A 15 -8.14 5.49 12.76
CA TRP A 15 -8.81 6.71 12.32
C TRP A 15 -8.08 7.98 12.77
N LYS A 16 -7.66 8.06 14.05
CA LYS A 16 -6.89 9.21 14.58
C LYS A 16 -5.57 9.37 13.83
N GLN A 17 -4.85 8.28 13.60
CA GLN A 17 -3.57 8.27 12.87
C GLN A 17 -3.72 8.71 11.41
N MET A 18 -4.74 8.19 10.70
CA MET A 18 -4.99 8.57 9.30
C MET A 18 -5.35 10.06 9.16
N ARG A 19 -6.20 10.58 10.05
CA ARG A 19 -6.52 12.02 10.09
C ARG A 19 -5.27 12.86 10.34
N ALA A 20 -4.44 12.48 11.29
CA ALA A 20 -3.16 13.13 11.56
C ALA A 20 -2.22 13.12 10.34
N ALA A 21 -2.14 12.00 9.61
CA ALA A 21 -1.29 11.86 8.43
C ALA A 21 -1.68 12.76 7.24
N VAL A 22 -2.95 13.18 7.18
CA VAL A 22 -3.43 14.12 6.15
C VAL A 22 -3.53 15.56 6.63
N GLN A 23 -3.29 15.84 7.93
CA GLN A 23 -3.22 17.21 8.43
C GLN A 23 -2.10 18.00 7.74
N GLY A 24 -2.39 19.27 7.43
CA GLY A 24 -1.51 20.12 6.61
C GLY A 24 -1.33 19.62 5.17
N GLY A 25 -2.05 18.57 4.78
CA GLY A 25 -1.93 17.87 3.50
C GLY A 25 -2.81 18.47 2.41
N SER A 26 -2.14 19.22 1.53
CA SER A 26 -2.35 19.46 0.09
C SER A 26 -3.72 19.48 -0.58
N LEU A 27 -3.78 20.37 -1.59
CA LEU A 27 -4.73 20.46 -2.70
C LEU A 27 -4.76 19.19 -3.58
N TRP A 28 -5.12 18.04 -3.01
CA TRP A 28 -5.35 16.84 -3.81
C TRP A 28 -6.55 17.05 -4.72
N GLN A 29 -6.43 16.70 -5.99
CA GLN A 29 -7.54 16.80 -6.93
C GLN A 29 -8.38 15.52 -7.00
N THR A 30 -7.89 14.40 -6.46
CA THR A 30 -8.64 13.14 -6.36
C THR A 30 -8.00 12.21 -5.33
N VAL A 31 -8.80 11.31 -4.77
CA VAL A 31 -8.36 10.21 -3.91
C VAL A 31 -8.61 8.90 -4.66
N VAL A 32 -7.59 8.03 -4.71
CA VAL A 32 -7.71 6.66 -5.19
C VAL A 32 -7.47 5.72 -4.03
N SER A 33 -8.35 4.76 -3.81
CA SER A 33 -8.29 3.86 -2.67
C SER A 33 -8.26 2.40 -3.07
N SER A 34 -7.62 1.59 -2.24
CA SER A 34 -7.97 0.18 -2.14
C SER A 34 -9.46 0.02 -1.77
N PRO A 35 -10.17 -0.99 -2.31
CA PRO A 35 -11.57 -1.23 -1.97
C PRO A 35 -11.79 -1.77 -0.55
N LEU A 36 -10.74 -2.26 0.14
CA LEU A 36 -10.87 -2.80 1.49
C LEU A 36 -11.27 -1.71 2.49
N LEU A 37 -12.18 -2.03 3.42
CA LEU A 37 -12.84 -1.12 4.35
C LEU A 37 -11.89 -0.21 5.12
N ARG A 38 -10.74 -0.74 5.58
CA ARG A 38 -9.70 0.06 6.27
C ARG A 38 -9.09 1.18 5.43
N CYS A 39 -9.14 1.09 4.10
CA CYS A 39 -8.73 2.16 3.20
C CYS A 39 -9.94 2.93 2.68
N ALA A 40 -10.93 2.21 2.15
CA ALA A 40 -12.11 2.78 1.50
C ALA A 40 -12.92 3.67 2.45
N GLY A 41 -13.09 3.27 3.71
CA GLY A 41 -13.82 4.06 4.70
C GLY A 41 -13.17 5.43 4.93
N PHE A 42 -11.85 5.47 5.13
CA PHE A 42 -11.13 6.73 5.32
C PHE A 42 -11.09 7.56 4.03
N ALA A 43 -10.85 6.93 2.89
CA ALA A 43 -10.82 7.62 1.59
C ALA A 43 -12.17 8.27 1.27
N ALA A 44 -13.29 7.62 1.60
CA ALA A 44 -14.64 8.17 1.45
C ALA A 44 -14.88 9.37 2.37
N GLU A 45 -14.52 9.27 3.66
CA GLU A 45 -14.63 10.41 4.60
C GLU A 45 -13.82 11.62 4.09
N LEU A 46 -12.58 11.38 3.67
CA LEU A 46 -11.69 12.43 3.20
C LEU A 46 -12.16 13.08 1.90
N ALA A 47 -12.55 12.29 0.90
CA ALA A 47 -13.00 12.78 -0.39
C ALA A 47 -14.29 13.60 -0.26
N ALA A 48 -15.25 13.12 0.55
CA ALA A 48 -16.48 13.83 0.84
C ALA A 48 -16.22 15.15 1.58
N GLY A 49 -15.36 15.14 2.60
CA GLY A 49 -15.00 16.34 3.36
C GLY A 49 -14.26 17.39 2.54
N ALA A 50 -13.50 16.97 1.52
CA ALA A 50 -12.77 17.86 0.62
C ALA A 50 -13.55 18.24 -0.66
N GLY A 51 -14.67 17.58 -0.96
CA GLY A 51 -15.45 17.79 -2.18
C GLY A 51 -14.72 17.38 -3.46
N ILE A 52 -13.89 16.33 -3.40
CA ILE A 52 -13.09 15.84 -4.55
C ILE A 52 -13.49 14.42 -4.96
N PRO A 53 -13.22 14.00 -6.23
CA PRO A 53 -13.54 12.66 -6.70
C PRO A 53 -12.81 11.56 -5.92
N LEU A 54 -13.54 10.47 -5.65
CA LEU A 54 -13.03 9.20 -5.12
C LEU A 54 -13.10 8.12 -6.21
N GLU A 55 -12.00 7.40 -6.39
CA GLU A 55 -11.92 6.20 -7.22
C GLU A 55 -11.47 5.00 -6.37
N THR A 56 -11.89 3.79 -6.74
CA THR A 56 -11.41 2.54 -6.13
C THR A 56 -10.71 1.67 -7.16
N ASP A 57 -9.61 1.03 -6.78
CA ASP A 57 -8.84 0.13 -7.65
C ASP A 57 -8.53 -1.18 -6.94
N GLU A 58 -9.06 -2.29 -7.46
CA GLU A 58 -8.84 -3.66 -6.95
C GLU A 58 -7.35 -4.03 -6.89
N ARG A 59 -6.53 -3.49 -7.80
CA ARG A 59 -5.08 -3.74 -7.83
C ARG A 59 -4.35 -3.14 -6.64
N LEU A 60 -5.00 -2.26 -5.87
CA LEU A 60 -4.48 -1.68 -4.62
C LEU A 60 -4.86 -2.49 -3.38
N ARG A 61 -5.46 -3.68 -3.48
CA ARG A 61 -5.68 -4.57 -2.33
C ARG A 61 -4.38 -5.08 -1.75
N GLU A 62 -4.34 -5.34 -0.45
CA GLU A 62 -3.15 -5.95 0.18
C GLU A 62 -2.89 -7.35 -0.38
N ILE A 63 -1.65 -7.83 -0.27
CA ILE A 63 -1.30 -9.21 -0.61
C ILE A 63 -2.16 -10.20 0.17
N GLY A 64 -2.74 -11.19 -0.51
CA GLY A 64 -3.53 -12.24 0.14
C GLY A 64 -2.66 -13.23 0.90
N PHE A 65 -2.90 -13.45 2.19
CA PHE A 65 -2.12 -14.40 2.99
C PHE A 65 -2.73 -15.81 3.06
N GLY A 66 -3.86 -16.06 2.38
CA GLY A 66 -4.48 -17.38 2.29
C GLY A 66 -4.77 -17.98 3.67
N ALA A 67 -4.30 -19.20 3.90
CA ALA A 67 -4.47 -19.92 5.17
C ALA A 67 -3.87 -19.22 6.40
N TRP A 68 -3.02 -18.19 6.21
CA TRP A 68 -2.44 -17.41 7.31
C TRP A 68 -3.33 -16.22 7.73
N GLU A 69 -4.36 -15.87 6.96
CA GLU A 69 -5.27 -14.77 7.27
C GLU A 69 -5.83 -14.88 8.69
N GLY A 70 -5.71 -13.80 9.45
CA GLY A 70 -6.17 -13.71 10.82
C GLY A 70 -5.37 -14.49 11.85
N ARG A 71 -4.33 -15.22 11.46
CA ARG A 71 -3.43 -15.90 12.40
C ARG A 71 -2.30 -15.00 12.88
N SER A 72 -1.84 -15.17 14.11
CA SER A 72 -0.64 -14.52 14.61
C SER A 72 0.62 -15.28 14.16
N PRO A 73 1.80 -14.63 14.10
CA PRO A 73 3.06 -15.34 13.87
C PRO A 73 3.27 -16.48 14.86
N GLU A 74 2.92 -16.28 16.14
CA GLU A 74 3.06 -17.28 17.20
C GLU A 74 2.16 -18.50 16.94
N GLU A 75 0.90 -18.27 16.55
CA GLU A 75 -0.03 -19.34 16.18
C GLU A 75 0.46 -20.14 14.98
N LEU A 76 1.09 -19.49 13.99
CA LEU A 76 1.65 -20.16 12.81
C LEU A 76 2.89 -20.99 13.15
N MET A 77 3.75 -20.47 14.03
CA MET A 77 4.97 -21.15 14.47
C MET A 77 4.68 -22.38 15.34
N GLN A 78 3.50 -22.48 15.95
CA GLN A 78 3.05 -23.69 16.65
C GLN A 78 2.77 -24.85 15.68
N ASP A 79 2.20 -24.56 14.51
CA ASP A 79 1.89 -25.57 13.50
C ASP A 79 3.11 -25.94 12.64
N ASP A 80 3.90 -24.93 12.26
CA ASP A 80 5.06 -25.07 11.36
C ASP A 80 6.20 -24.15 11.83
N PRO A 81 7.11 -24.68 12.68
CA PRO A 81 8.24 -23.91 13.19
C PRO A 81 9.10 -23.31 12.07
N GLY A 82 9.35 -22.00 12.17
CA GLY A 82 10.18 -21.25 11.22
C GLY A 82 9.50 -20.91 9.90
N CYS A 83 8.19 -21.18 9.72
CA CYS A 83 7.47 -20.79 8.50
C CYS A 83 7.50 -19.28 8.23
N VAL A 84 7.33 -18.48 9.29
CA VAL A 84 7.40 -17.02 9.23
C VAL A 84 8.81 -16.57 8.84
N ASP A 85 9.86 -17.21 9.36
CA ASP A 85 11.25 -16.89 9.01
C ASP A 85 11.57 -17.22 7.55
N ARG A 86 10.98 -18.29 7.00
CA ARG A 86 11.12 -18.63 5.57
C ARG A 86 10.51 -17.53 4.70
N LEU A 87 9.32 -17.04 5.06
CA LEU A 87 8.70 -15.92 4.36
C LEU A 87 9.59 -14.66 4.41
N TRP A 88 10.15 -14.31 5.57
CA TRP A 88 10.98 -13.10 5.69
C TRP A 88 12.33 -13.21 4.96
N ARG A 89 12.92 -14.42 4.93
CA ARG A 89 14.20 -14.67 4.27
C ARG A 89 14.08 -14.70 2.75
N ASP A 90 13.01 -15.30 2.25
CA ASP A 90 12.74 -15.41 0.82
C ASP A 90 11.24 -15.18 0.51
N PRO A 91 10.79 -13.92 0.55
CA PRO A 91 9.40 -13.59 0.25
C PRO A 91 8.99 -13.91 -1.19
N ALA A 92 9.96 -14.04 -2.11
CA ALA A 92 9.70 -14.39 -3.51
C ALA A 92 9.52 -15.90 -3.70
N GLY A 93 10.26 -16.72 -2.96
CA GLY A 93 10.22 -18.17 -3.02
C GLY A 93 9.21 -18.84 -2.11
N PHE A 94 8.59 -18.11 -1.16
CA PHE A 94 7.59 -18.66 -0.26
C PHE A 94 6.24 -17.95 -0.38
N THR A 95 5.19 -18.72 -0.69
CA THR A 95 3.79 -18.26 -0.70
C THR A 95 3.00 -19.10 0.30
N PRO A 96 2.30 -18.49 1.28
CA PRO A 96 1.40 -19.21 2.17
C PRO A 96 0.36 -20.03 1.37
N PRO A 97 -0.12 -21.18 1.88
CA PRO A 97 -1.13 -21.98 1.19
C PRO A 97 -2.40 -21.17 0.87
N GLY A 98 -2.80 -21.16 -0.40
CA GLY A 98 -3.93 -20.36 -0.88
C GLY A 98 -3.71 -18.83 -0.86
N GLY A 99 -2.48 -18.39 -0.59
CA GLY A 99 -2.07 -16.98 -0.63
C GLY A 99 -1.70 -16.51 -2.03
N GLU A 100 -1.43 -15.21 -2.13
CA GLU A 100 -0.95 -14.55 -3.35
C GLU A 100 0.58 -14.52 -3.34
N GLY A 101 1.21 -14.99 -4.42
CA GLY A 101 2.66 -14.95 -4.55
C GLY A 101 3.19 -13.54 -4.82
N LEU A 102 4.37 -13.21 -4.28
CA LEU A 102 4.95 -11.86 -4.37
C LEU A 102 5.08 -11.35 -5.81
N ALA A 103 5.43 -12.21 -6.78
CA ALA A 103 5.56 -11.81 -8.18
C ALA A 103 4.21 -11.37 -8.79
N ALA A 104 3.14 -12.12 -8.53
CA ALA A 104 1.80 -11.77 -9.01
C ALA A 104 1.27 -10.51 -8.32
N PHE A 105 1.48 -10.41 -7.01
CA PHE A 105 1.16 -9.21 -6.22
C PHE A 105 1.87 -7.97 -6.77
N ALA A 106 3.19 -8.05 -6.97
CA ALA A 106 3.99 -6.95 -7.50
C ALA A 106 3.55 -6.54 -8.91
N ALA A 107 3.25 -7.52 -9.77
CA ALA A 107 2.81 -7.26 -11.13
C ALA A 107 1.47 -6.50 -11.17
N ARG A 108 0.46 -6.92 -10.39
CA ARG A 108 -0.83 -6.21 -10.38
C ARG A 108 -0.71 -4.80 -9.80
N VAL A 109 0.10 -4.60 -8.76
CA VAL A 109 0.30 -3.27 -8.17
C VAL A 109 1.06 -2.36 -9.14
N ALA A 110 2.06 -2.89 -9.86
CA ALA A 110 2.79 -2.14 -10.88
C ALA A 110 1.88 -1.73 -12.05
N GLU A 111 0.95 -2.60 -12.46
CA GLU A 111 -0.06 -2.26 -13.46
C GLU A 111 -0.95 -1.11 -12.99
N GLY A 112 -1.46 -1.17 -11.76
CA GLY A 112 -2.25 -0.09 -11.16
C GLY A 112 -1.48 1.21 -11.04
N TRP A 113 -0.22 1.15 -10.61
CA TRP A 113 0.67 2.31 -10.54
C TRP A 113 0.86 2.98 -11.91
N ASN A 114 1.19 2.21 -12.95
CA ASN A 114 1.41 2.75 -14.29
C ASN A 114 0.15 3.37 -14.89
N ASP A 115 -1.00 2.73 -14.70
CA ASP A 115 -2.31 3.27 -15.10
C ASP A 115 -2.63 4.59 -14.38
N LEU A 116 -2.36 4.68 -13.07
CA LEU A 116 -2.54 5.92 -12.30
C LEU A 116 -1.64 7.05 -12.82
N LEU A 117 -0.39 6.77 -13.16
CA LEU A 117 0.52 7.76 -13.75
C LEU A 117 0.00 8.30 -15.08
N LEU A 118 -0.62 7.46 -15.89
CA LEU A 118 -1.20 7.87 -17.18
C LEU A 118 -2.48 8.68 -17.00
N ARG A 119 -3.45 8.17 -16.23
CA ARG A 119 -4.77 8.80 -16.05
C ARG A 119 -4.73 10.12 -15.28
N HIS A 120 -3.77 10.27 -14.38
CA HIS A 120 -3.63 11.43 -13.52
C HIS A 120 -2.37 12.26 -13.78
N ALA A 121 -1.79 12.16 -14.98
CA ALA A 121 -0.67 13.00 -15.39
C ALA A 121 -0.97 14.50 -15.13
N GLY A 122 -0.04 15.18 -14.46
CA GLY A 122 -0.18 16.59 -14.09
C GLY A 122 -1.10 16.89 -12.90
N LYS A 123 -1.73 15.88 -12.29
CA LYS A 123 -2.56 16.03 -11.08
C LYS A 123 -1.78 15.63 -9.83
N HIS A 124 -2.18 16.21 -8.71
CA HIS A 124 -1.74 15.82 -7.37
C HIS A 124 -2.82 14.94 -6.75
N ILE A 125 -2.54 13.63 -6.66
CA ILE A 125 -3.50 12.64 -6.18
C ILE A 125 -3.07 12.07 -4.83
N LEU A 126 -4.04 11.63 -4.04
CA LEU A 126 -3.77 10.81 -2.86
C LEU A 126 -4.11 9.35 -3.17
N VAL A 127 -3.18 8.44 -2.90
CA VAL A 127 -3.43 7.00 -2.95
C VAL A 127 -3.50 6.46 -1.53
N VAL A 128 -4.61 5.82 -1.18
CA VAL A 128 -4.85 5.19 0.13
C VAL A 128 -4.84 3.67 -0.03
N ALA A 129 -3.76 3.02 0.40
CA ALA A 129 -3.56 1.58 0.25
C ALA A 129 -2.90 0.96 1.49
N HIS A 130 -2.17 -0.14 1.30
CA HIS A 130 -1.64 -0.98 2.38
C HIS A 130 -0.11 -1.01 2.42
N GLY A 131 0.45 -1.60 3.47
CA GLY A 131 1.88 -1.64 3.68
C GLY A 131 2.63 -2.37 2.57
N GLY A 132 2.12 -3.51 2.08
CA GLY A 132 2.73 -4.22 0.96
C GLY A 132 2.62 -3.44 -0.34
N VAL A 133 1.44 -2.88 -0.61
CA VAL A 133 1.16 -2.11 -1.83
C VAL A 133 2.03 -0.86 -1.92
N ASN A 134 2.12 -0.09 -0.83
CA ASN A 134 2.93 1.12 -0.76
C ASN A 134 4.42 0.82 -0.95
N ARG A 135 4.91 -0.30 -0.40
CA ARG A 135 6.29 -0.76 -0.64
C ARG A 135 6.53 -1.09 -2.10
N VAL A 136 5.61 -1.79 -2.77
CA VAL A 136 5.74 -2.08 -4.21
C VAL A 136 5.73 -0.78 -5.02
N ILE A 137 4.83 0.17 -4.72
CA ILE A 137 4.80 1.49 -5.37
C ILE A 137 6.13 2.23 -5.19
N LEU A 138 6.69 2.23 -3.97
CA LEU A 138 7.99 2.84 -3.71
C LEU A 138 9.11 2.13 -4.47
N CYS A 139 9.08 0.80 -4.56
CA CYS A 139 10.02 0.04 -5.38
C CYS A 139 9.96 0.44 -6.86
N GLN A 140 8.74 0.57 -7.43
CA GLN A 140 8.56 1.05 -8.81
C GLN A 140 9.11 2.47 -8.98
N ALA A 141 8.76 3.37 -8.08
CA ALA A 141 9.17 4.77 -8.14
C ALA A 141 10.66 5.01 -7.89
N LEU A 142 11.35 4.12 -7.18
CA LEU A 142 12.78 4.25 -6.85
C LEU A 142 13.66 3.27 -7.62
N GLN A 143 13.08 2.49 -8.53
CA GLN A 143 13.77 1.43 -9.27
C GLN A 143 14.47 0.42 -8.35
N ILE A 144 13.88 0.17 -7.18
CA ILE A 144 14.36 -0.84 -6.23
C ILE A 144 13.79 -2.20 -6.66
N PRO A 145 14.61 -3.25 -6.81
CA PRO A 145 14.10 -4.59 -7.07
C PRO A 145 13.09 -5.02 -6.01
N VAL A 146 11.93 -5.56 -6.42
CA VAL A 146 10.82 -5.83 -5.49
C VAL A 146 11.16 -6.84 -4.38
N HIS A 147 12.12 -7.73 -4.60
CA HIS A 147 12.59 -8.64 -3.55
C HIS A 147 13.27 -7.91 -2.38
N ASN A 148 13.66 -6.64 -2.55
CA ASN A 148 14.19 -5.76 -1.50
C ASN A 148 13.11 -4.86 -0.85
N MET A 149 11.82 -5.09 -1.13
CA MET A 149 10.74 -4.21 -0.67
C MET A 149 10.68 -4.07 0.87
N PHE A 150 11.12 -5.08 1.62
CA PHE A 150 11.13 -5.05 3.09
C PHE A 150 12.28 -4.23 3.68
N CYS A 151 13.23 -3.76 2.87
CA CYS A 151 14.20 -2.75 3.29
C CYS A 151 13.55 -1.36 3.45
N LEU A 152 12.32 -1.18 2.96
CA LEU A 152 11.54 0.03 3.13
C LEU A 152 10.64 -0.13 4.35
N ASP A 153 10.87 0.69 5.37
CA ASP A 153 9.88 0.83 6.44
C ASP A 153 8.63 1.54 5.90
N VAL A 154 7.45 1.11 6.31
CA VAL A 154 6.19 1.79 5.96
C VAL A 154 5.33 1.72 7.20
N PRO A 155 5.38 2.75 8.07
CA PRO A 155 4.63 2.74 9.31
C PRO A 155 3.13 2.87 9.05
N HIS A 156 2.32 2.50 10.04
CA HIS A 156 0.88 2.76 10.01
C HIS A 156 0.59 4.26 9.87
N ALA A 157 -0.32 4.59 8.96
CA ALA A 157 -0.60 5.97 8.55
C ALA A 157 0.65 6.78 8.12
N GLY A 158 1.73 6.10 7.73
CA GLY A 158 2.85 6.74 7.05
C GLY A 158 2.42 7.27 5.68
N ARG A 159 2.99 8.41 5.28
CA ARG A 159 2.73 9.02 3.98
C ARG A 159 4.04 9.09 3.19
N SER A 160 3.95 8.81 1.90
CA SER A 160 5.04 9.04 0.97
C SER A 160 4.58 10.04 -0.09
N ARG A 161 5.45 10.97 -0.48
CA ARG A 161 5.19 11.89 -1.58
C ARG A 161 6.17 11.61 -2.70
N ILE A 162 5.65 11.14 -3.83
CA ILE A 162 6.41 10.93 -5.06
C ILE A 162 6.06 12.05 -6.02
N ARG A 163 7.07 12.67 -6.62
CA ARG A 163 6.93 13.61 -7.73
C ARG A 163 7.34 12.90 -9.01
N VAL A 164 6.52 13.04 -10.04
CA VAL A 164 6.76 12.46 -11.36
C VAL A 164 6.99 13.59 -12.34
N LEU A 165 8.12 13.56 -13.03
CA LEU A 165 8.55 14.56 -14.01
C LEU A 165 8.64 13.92 -15.40
N GLY A 166 8.23 14.65 -16.42
CA GLY A 166 8.21 14.16 -17.81
C GLY A 166 7.03 13.24 -18.12
N SER A 167 6.98 12.73 -19.35
CA SER A 167 5.97 11.79 -19.84
C SER A 167 6.59 10.74 -20.76
N GLY A 168 5.98 9.55 -20.82
CA GLY A 168 6.43 8.45 -21.69
C GLY A 168 7.79 7.89 -21.29
N ALA A 169 8.68 7.68 -22.28
CA ALA A 169 9.99 7.05 -22.07
C ALA A 169 10.99 7.89 -21.25
N GLY A 170 10.67 9.16 -20.94
CA GLY A 170 11.50 10.08 -20.17
C GLY A 170 11.00 10.35 -18.75
N THR A 171 10.14 9.49 -18.20
CA THR A 171 9.57 9.70 -16.86
C THR A 171 10.62 9.52 -15.76
N LEU A 172 10.84 10.57 -14.98
CA LEU A 172 11.68 10.56 -13.77
C LEU A 172 10.78 10.64 -12.53
N THR A 173 10.97 9.71 -11.61
CA THR A 173 10.29 9.67 -10.31
C THR A 173 11.23 10.12 -9.20
N GLN A 174 10.74 10.96 -8.29
CA GLN A 174 11.48 11.49 -7.16
C GLN A 174 10.70 11.25 -5.86
N LEU A 175 11.31 10.63 -4.86
CA LEU A 175 10.76 10.60 -3.52
C LEU A 175 11.06 11.93 -2.83
N VAL A 176 10.01 12.70 -2.54
CA VAL A 176 10.08 14.01 -1.89
C VAL A 176 10.06 13.87 -0.37
N PHE A 177 9.29 12.92 0.14
CA PHE A 177 9.12 12.65 1.57
C PHE A 177 8.62 11.23 1.77
N HIS A 178 9.01 10.62 2.89
CA HIS A 178 8.55 9.29 3.33
C HIS A 178 8.60 9.20 4.86
N GLY A 179 7.51 8.73 5.47
CA GLY A 179 7.41 8.49 6.91
C GLY A 179 6.14 9.09 7.52
N ASN A 180 6.13 9.32 8.83
CA ASN A 180 5.03 9.97 9.51
C ASN A 180 5.16 11.48 9.38
N PRO A 181 4.17 12.21 8.81
CA PRO A 181 4.27 13.66 8.61
C PRO A 181 4.39 14.48 9.91
N GLN A 182 4.07 13.87 11.05
CA GLN A 182 4.08 14.50 12.37
C GLN A 182 5.23 14.00 13.27
N ALA A 183 6.09 13.11 12.78
CA ALA A 183 7.24 12.60 13.51
C ALA A 183 8.50 13.46 13.29
#